data_AF-A0A8T3WYI4-F1
#
_entry.id   AF-A0A8T3WYI4-F1
#
_cell.length_a   1.000
_cell.length_b   1.000
_cell.length_c   1.000
_cell.angle_alpha   90.00
_cell.angle_beta   90.00
_cell.angle_gamma   90.00
#
_symmetry.space_group_name_H-M   'P 1'
#
loop_
_entity.id
_entity.type
_entity.pdbx_description
1 polymer ?
#
loop_
_entity_poly.entity_id
_entity_poly.type
_entity_poly.pdbx_seq_one_letter_code
_entity_poly.pdbx_strand_id
1 'polypeptide(L)'
;GDVLKTGVYRLAQLINEKREVIPKSIIGRVPTAELKPGQKDSDTLPPYELLDPVLKSYLEDRKSEEEIVQMGYSLEMVKGVVKMVHANEFKRAQIPPCIKVSSMAFGKDWRMPICQKHPAP
;
A
#
# COMPACT_ATOMS: atom_id res chain seq x y z
N GLY A 1 7.25 -5.97 -2.66
CA GLY A 1 7.78 -5.92 -1.29
C GLY A 1 6.63 -5.93 -0.31
N ASP A 2 6.92 -6.10 0.98
CA ASP A 2 5.90 -6.35 2.02
C ASP A 2 5.90 -5.26 3.12
N VAL A 3 6.39 -4.06 2.79
CA VAL A 3 6.40 -2.89 3.69
C VAL A 3 5.61 -1.77 3.03
N LEU A 4 4.60 -1.25 3.74
CA LEU A 4 3.81 -0.10 3.29
C LEU A 4 4.64 1.19 3.32
N LYS A 5 4.21 2.21 2.56
CA LYS A 5 5.02 3.40 2.27
C LYS A 5 5.35 4.21 3.53
N THR A 6 4.37 4.43 4.40
CA THR A 6 4.52 5.03 5.74
C THR A 6 5.53 4.25 6.59
N GLY A 7 5.49 2.91 6.51
CA GLY A 7 6.45 2.02 7.16
C GLY A 7 7.88 2.22 6.65
N VAL A 8 8.06 2.40 5.33
CA VAL A 8 9.38 2.71 4.74
C VAL A 8 9.94 4.02 5.28
N TYR A 9 9.12 5.09 5.34
CA TYR A 9 9.56 6.37 5.90
C TYR A 9 9.92 6.26 7.38
N ARG A 10 9.11 5.55 8.16
CA ARG A 10 9.38 5.30 9.59
C ARG A 10 10.70 4.55 9.79
N LEU A 11 10.96 3.52 8.98
CA LEU A 11 12.22 2.76 9.03
C LEU A 11 13.42 3.62 8.64
N ALA A 12 13.29 4.46 7.61
CA ALA A 12 14.35 5.37 7.20
C ALA A 12 14.70 6.38 8.32
N GLN A 13 13.68 6.91 9.00
CA GLN A 13 13.88 7.78 10.16
C GLN A 13 14.57 7.05 11.31
N LEU A 14 14.11 5.83 11.63
CA LEU A 14 14.69 4.99 12.68
C LEU A 14 16.18 4.68 12.44
N ILE A 15 16.55 4.35 11.19
CA ILE A 15 17.95 4.13 10.81
C ILE A 15 18.80 5.39 11.04
N ASN A 16 18.22 6.57 10.75
CA ASN A 16 18.89 7.85 10.89
C ASN A 16 19.01 8.36 12.34
N GLU A 17 18.30 7.77 13.31
CA GLU A 17 18.33 8.22 14.71
C GLU A 17 19.75 8.17 15.31
N LYS A 18 20.54 7.15 14.96
CA LYS A 18 21.90 6.98 15.49
C LYS A 18 22.93 7.80 14.72
N ARG A 19 22.72 7.97 13.42
CA ARG A 19 23.60 8.69 12.48
C ARG A 19 22.82 8.94 11.20
N GLU A 20 22.98 10.11 10.59
CA GLU A 20 22.44 10.34 9.25
C GLU A 20 23.16 9.45 8.22
N VAL A 21 22.48 8.38 7.81
CA VAL A 21 22.93 7.44 6.76
C VAL A 21 22.15 7.68 5.47
N ILE A 22 20.85 7.96 5.59
CA ILE A 22 19.95 8.30 4.48
C ILE A 22 19.79 9.81 4.43
N PRO A 23 20.16 10.51 3.35
CA PRO A 23 20.02 11.96 3.27
C PRO A 23 18.59 12.45 3.53
N LYS A 24 18.44 13.47 4.39
CA LYS A 24 17.11 14.05 4.69
C LYS A 24 16.38 14.58 3.46
N SER A 25 17.11 15.02 2.43
CA SER A 25 16.54 15.46 1.15
C SER A 25 15.77 14.36 0.42
N ILE A 26 16.17 13.09 0.56
CA ILE A 26 15.47 11.95 -0.02
C ILE A 26 14.20 11.63 0.77
N ILE A 27 14.28 11.68 2.11
CA ILE A 27 13.15 11.39 3.00
C ILE A 27 12.07 12.47 2.87
N GLY A 28 12.45 13.74 2.74
CA GLY A 28 11.53 14.86 2.58
C GLY A 28 10.91 14.99 1.18
N ARG A 29 11.33 14.18 0.21
CA ARG A 29 10.80 14.23 -1.15
C ARG A 29 9.37 13.70 -1.17
N VAL A 30 8.48 14.45 -1.81
CA VAL A 30 7.10 14.03 -2.07
C VAL A 30 7.12 12.71 -2.84
N PRO A 31 6.34 11.69 -2.44
CA PRO A 31 6.32 10.42 -3.12
C PRO A 31 5.77 10.57 -4.55
N THR A 32 6.53 10.06 -5.51
CA THR A 32 6.18 9.98 -6.92
C THR A 32 6.78 8.72 -7.53
N ALA A 33 6.04 8.05 -8.40
CA ALA A 33 6.52 6.90 -9.16
C ALA A 33 7.51 7.28 -10.29
N GLU A 34 7.65 8.57 -10.65
CA GLU A 34 8.57 9.11 -11.68
C GLU A 34 8.59 8.34 -13.02
N LEU A 35 7.55 7.56 -13.33
CA LEU A 35 7.52 6.75 -14.56
C LEU A 35 7.32 7.63 -15.81
N LYS A 36 6.83 8.86 -15.63
CA LYS A 36 6.68 9.89 -16.67
C LYS A 36 7.02 11.28 -16.12
N PRO A 37 7.51 12.22 -16.95
CA PRO A 37 7.80 13.59 -16.53
C PRO A 37 6.57 14.24 -15.87
N GLY A 38 6.74 14.73 -14.64
CA GLY A 38 5.69 15.43 -13.90
C GLY A 38 4.63 14.54 -13.23
N GLN A 39 4.71 13.20 -13.35
CA GLN A 39 3.78 12.29 -12.69
C GLN A 39 3.86 12.42 -11.16
N LYS A 40 2.73 12.57 -10.47
CA LYS A 40 2.66 12.49 -9.01
C LYS A 40 1.74 11.35 -8.59
N ASP A 41 2.10 10.61 -7.55
CA ASP A 41 1.25 9.51 -7.06
C ASP A 41 -0.08 10.02 -6.50
N SER A 42 -0.09 11.27 -6.02
CA SER A 42 -1.27 12.00 -5.57
C SER A 42 -2.34 12.21 -6.65
N ASP A 43 -2.00 12.04 -7.94
CA ASP A 43 -2.94 12.25 -9.03
C ASP A 43 -3.97 11.10 -9.12
N THR A 44 -3.62 9.92 -8.60
CA THR A 44 -4.45 8.70 -8.70
C THR A 44 -4.68 7.99 -7.38
N LEU A 45 -3.85 8.25 -6.36
CA LEU A 45 -3.95 7.61 -5.05
C LEU A 45 -4.29 8.64 -3.97
N PRO A 46 -5.06 8.25 -2.94
CA PRO A 46 -5.12 9.01 -1.70
C PRO A 46 -3.72 9.18 -1.09
N PRO A 47 -3.51 10.21 -0.24
CA PRO A 47 -2.28 10.33 0.54
C PRO A 47 -1.95 9.03 1.29
N TYR A 48 -0.67 8.65 1.34
CA TYR A 48 -0.24 7.40 1.99
C TYR A 48 -0.65 7.29 3.45
N GLU A 49 -0.74 8.40 4.17
CA GLU A 49 -1.23 8.46 5.57
C GLU A 49 -2.69 7.99 5.71
N LEU A 50 -3.47 8.06 4.64
CA LEU A 50 -4.85 7.56 4.59
C LEU A 50 -4.93 6.19 3.92
N LEU A 51 -4.14 5.98 2.86
CA LEU A 51 -4.12 4.74 2.09
C LEU A 51 -3.57 3.56 2.90
N ASP A 52 -2.44 3.73 3.58
CA ASP A 52 -1.74 2.63 4.25
C ASP A 52 -2.56 2.03 5.41
N PRO A 53 -3.22 2.82 6.29
CA PRO A 53 -4.11 2.26 7.30
C PRO A 53 -5.29 1.47 6.73
N VAL A 54 -5.87 1.91 5.61
CA VAL A 54 -6.94 1.20 4.90
C VAL A 54 -6.42 -0.11 4.33
N LEU A 55 -5.27 -0.09 3.64
CA LEU A 55 -4.63 -1.29 3.11
C LEU A 55 -4.29 -2.29 4.21
N LYS A 56 -3.72 -1.83 5.31
CA LYS A 56 -3.40 -2.69 6.47
C LYS A 56 -4.67 -3.33 7.04
N SER A 57 -5.70 -2.53 7.27
CA SER A 57 -6.97 -3.01 7.83
C SER A 57 -7.62 -4.07 6.94
N TYR A 58 -7.59 -3.85 5.61
CA TYR A 58 -8.19 -4.75 4.64
C TYR A 58 -7.37 -6.03 4.43
N LEU A 59 -6.05 -5.90 4.26
CA LEU A 59 -5.18 -7.02 3.91
C LEU A 59 -4.74 -7.83 5.13
N GLU A 60 -4.20 -7.15 6.14
CA GLU A 60 -3.62 -7.78 7.33
C GLU A 60 -4.69 -8.11 8.37
N ASP A 61 -5.51 -7.11 8.74
CA ASP A 61 -6.51 -7.28 9.81
C ASP A 61 -7.80 -7.95 9.31
N ARG A 62 -7.91 -8.22 8.00
CA ARG A 62 -9.05 -8.89 7.34
C ARG A 62 -10.42 -8.24 7.62
N LYS A 63 -10.44 -6.92 7.80
CA LYS A 63 -11.68 -6.17 8.03
C LYS A 63 -12.49 -6.00 6.75
N SER A 64 -13.81 -6.01 6.87
CA SER A 64 -14.73 -5.71 5.77
C SER A 64 -14.68 -4.23 5.40
N GLU A 65 -15.18 -3.87 4.22
CA GLU A 65 -15.30 -2.46 3.80
C GLU A 65 -16.10 -1.64 4.83
N GLU A 66 -17.17 -2.21 5.38
CA GLU A 66 -18.04 -1.58 6.38
C GLU A 66 -17.30 -1.32 7.70
N GLU A 67 -16.52 -2.29 8.17
CA GLU A 67 -15.72 -2.15 9.38
C GLU A 67 -14.65 -1.05 9.23
N ILE A 68 -14.04 -0.94 8.05
CA ILE A 68 -13.06 0.11 7.76
C ILE A 68 -13.76 1.48 7.70
N VAL A 69 -14.96 1.57 7.13
CA VAL A 69 -15.75 2.81 7.15
C VAL A 69 -16.11 3.23 8.57
N GLN A 70 -16.44 2.27 9.46
CA GLN A 70 -16.69 2.55 10.88
C GLN A 70 -15.47 3.08 11.63
N MET A 71 -14.25 2.84 11.12
CA MET A 71 -13.02 3.45 11.66
C MET A 71 -12.86 4.95 11.31
N GLY A 72 -13.77 5.51 10.51
CA GLY A 72 -13.80 6.94 10.15
C GLY A 72 -13.30 7.26 8.74
N TYR A 73 -13.06 6.26 7.90
CA TYR A 73 -12.69 6.47 6.49
C TYR A 73 -13.94 6.62 5.61
N SER A 74 -13.86 7.41 4.54
CA SER A 74 -14.99 7.58 3.63
C SER A 74 -15.23 6.31 2.79
N LEU A 75 -16.51 5.97 2.60
CA LEU A 75 -16.92 4.80 1.80
C LEU A 75 -16.33 4.83 0.38
N GLU A 76 -16.32 6.01 -0.24
CA GLU A 76 -15.77 6.20 -1.59
C GLU A 76 -14.28 5.86 -1.63
N MET A 77 -13.51 6.32 -0.64
CA MET A 77 -12.08 6.03 -0.56
C MET A 77 -11.84 4.54 -0.34
N VAL A 78 -12.52 3.92 0.62
CA VAL A 78 -12.36 2.49 0.94
C VAL A 78 -12.66 1.64 -0.30
N LYS A 79 -13.80 1.87 -0.96
CA LYS A 79 -14.17 1.17 -2.20
C LYS A 79 -13.17 1.39 -3.32
N GLY A 80 -12.68 2.62 -3.48
CA GLY A 80 -11.66 2.95 -4.46
C GLY A 80 -10.38 2.15 -4.23
N VAL A 81 -9.91 2.11 -2.98
CA VAL A 81 -8.71 1.37 -2.58
C VAL A 81 -8.88 -0.13 -2.80
N VAL A 82 -9.97 -0.74 -2.32
CA VAL A 82 -10.24 -2.17 -2.49
C VAL A 82 -10.31 -2.52 -3.98
N LYS A 83 -11.04 -1.74 -4.78
CA LYS A 83 -11.10 -1.93 -6.23
C LYS A 83 -9.71 -1.87 -6.87
N MET A 84 -8.88 -0.90 -6.48
CA MET A 84 -7.50 -0.79 -6.97
C MET A 84 -6.63 -1.97 -6.55
N VAL A 85 -6.80 -2.49 -5.33
CA VAL A 85 -6.15 -3.73 -4.90
C VAL A 85 -6.49 -4.80 -5.92
N HIS A 86 -7.75 -5.20 -6.08
CA HIS A 86 -8.13 -6.31 -6.96
C HIS A 86 -7.76 -6.09 -8.44
N ALA A 87 -7.93 -4.88 -8.97
CA ALA A 87 -7.61 -4.58 -10.38
C ALA A 87 -6.12 -4.76 -10.73
N ASN A 88 -5.23 -4.67 -9.74
CA ASN A 88 -3.79 -4.80 -9.95
C ASN A 88 -3.25 -6.21 -9.67
N GLU A 89 -4.10 -7.25 -9.55
CA GLU A 89 -3.66 -8.64 -9.32
C GLU A 89 -2.73 -9.14 -10.42
N PHE A 90 -2.99 -8.77 -11.69
CA PHE A 90 -2.13 -9.14 -12.82
C PHE A 90 -0.68 -8.66 -12.66
N LYS A 91 -0.46 -7.50 -12.01
CA LYS A 91 0.88 -6.98 -11.72
C LYS A 91 1.52 -7.79 -10.60
N ARG A 92 0.73 -8.16 -9.59
CA ARG A 92 1.20 -8.95 -8.43
C ARG A 92 1.62 -10.37 -8.80
N ALA A 93 0.92 -10.99 -9.74
CA ALA A 93 1.28 -12.31 -10.25
C ALA A 93 2.67 -12.36 -10.92
N GLN A 94 3.23 -11.19 -11.30
CA GLN A 94 4.54 -11.06 -11.93
C GLN A 94 5.63 -10.56 -10.97
N ILE A 95 5.32 -10.39 -9.68
CA ILE A 95 6.27 -9.87 -8.68
C ILE A 95 7.34 -10.94 -8.37
N PRO A 96 8.64 -10.57 -8.33
CA PRO A 96 9.69 -11.49 -7.90
C PRO A 96 9.52 -11.86 -6.42
N PRO A 97 10.12 -12.98 -5.96
CA PRO A 97 10.08 -13.37 -4.55
C PRO A 97 10.45 -12.19 -3.62
N CYS A 98 9.61 -11.94 -2.62
CA CYS A 98 9.79 -10.89 -1.63
C CYS A 98 9.94 -11.49 -0.23
N ILE A 99 10.74 -10.86 0.63
CA ILE A 99 10.82 -11.22 2.04
C ILE A 99 9.51 -10.81 2.72
N LYS A 100 8.88 -11.77 3.42
CA LYS A 100 7.69 -11.52 4.24
C LYS A 100 8.11 -10.89 5.57
N VAL A 101 7.47 -9.77 5.90
CA VAL A 101 7.66 -9.01 7.14
C VAL A 101 6.32 -8.71 7.83
N SER A 102 5.22 -8.70 7.08
CA SER A 102 3.86 -8.48 7.58
C SER A 102 3.17 -9.81 7.90
N SER A 103 1.96 -9.74 8.46
CA SER A 103 1.12 -10.93 8.68
C SER A 103 0.56 -11.49 7.36
N MET A 104 0.38 -10.63 6.36
CA MET A 104 -0.22 -10.93 5.06
C MET A 104 0.64 -10.44 3.90
N ALA A 105 1.50 -11.32 3.37
CA ALA A 105 2.33 -10.99 2.22
C ALA A 105 1.64 -11.34 0.89
N PHE A 106 1.80 -10.48 -0.11
CA PHE A 106 1.42 -10.81 -1.48
C PHE A 106 2.21 -12.02 -2.00
N GLY A 107 1.51 -12.97 -2.62
CA GLY A 107 2.09 -14.22 -3.11
C GLY A 107 1.53 -15.45 -2.39
N LYS A 108 2.22 -15.96 -1.37
CA LYS A 108 1.78 -17.19 -0.69
C LYS A 108 0.46 -16.99 0.08
N ASP A 109 0.32 -15.89 0.80
CA ASP A 109 -0.80 -15.66 1.72
C ASP A 109 -1.98 -14.96 1.04
N TRP A 110 -1.73 -14.26 -0.08
CA TRP A 110 -2.74 -13.62 -0.92
C TRP A 110 -2.79 -14.28 -2.29
N ARG A 111 -3.84 -15.07 -2.54
CA ARG A 111 -4.08 -15.75 -3.82
C ARG A 111 -5.46 -15.39 -4.35
N MET A 112 -5.48 -14.47 -5.30
CA MET A 112 -6.72 -14.04 -5.95
C MET A 112 -6.67 -14.33 -7.45
N PRO A 113 -7.82 -14.62 -8.09
CA PRO A 113 -7.89 -14.76 -9.54
C PRO A 113 -7.54 -13.44 -10.24
N ILE A 114 -6.76 -13.53 -11.32
CA ILE A 114 -6.44 -12.38 -12.18
C ILE A 114 -7.70 -11.90 -12.92
N CYS A 115 -8.44 -12.83 -13.52
CA CYS A 115 -9.70 -12.54 -14.21
C CYS A 115 -10.87 -12.80 -13.25
N GLN A 116 -11.44 -11.72 -12.70
CA GLN A 116 -12.62 -11.79 -11.84
C GLN A 116 -13.58 -10.64 -12.15
N LYS A 117 -14.89 -10.91 -12.12
CA LYS A 117 -15.95 -9.91 -12.33
C LYS A 117 -16.40 -9.26 -11.02
N HIS A 118 -16.27 -9.98 -9.92
CA HIS A 118 -16.57 -9.53 -8.57
C HIS A 118 -15.32 -9.78 -7.70
N PRO A 119 -14.83 -8.80 -6.92
CA PRO A 119 -13.87 -9.09 -5.88
C PRO A 119 -14.48 -10.16 -4.95
N ALA A 120 -13.70 -11.17 -4.57
CA ALA A 120 -14.20 -12.19 -3.64
C ALA A 120 -14.75 -11.52 -2.37
N PRO A 121 -15.87 -12.02 -1.83
CA PRO A 121 -16.51 -11.46 -0.64
C PRO A 121 -15.61 -11.51 0.60
#